data_AF-A0A537Z588-F1
#
_entry.id   AF-A0A537Z588-F1
#
_cell.length_a   1.000
_cell.length_b   1.000
_cell.length_c   1.000
_cell.angle_alpha   90.00
_cell.angle_beta   90.00
_cell.angle_gamma   90.00
#
_symmetry.space_group_name_H-M   'P 1'
#
loop_
_entity.id
_entity.type
_entity.pdbx_description
1 polymer ?
#
loop_
_entity_poly.entity_id
_entity_poly.type
_entity_poly.pdbx_seq_one_letter_code
_entity_poly.pdbx_strand_id
1 'polypeptide(L)'
;MPSAKAVHHEQLATGASAERRIVELARNRDLYMRKHHSPAAARAVRWLTAWSYALRAVAALALPGRSPRRYWRHALAALMPARGQGLREAANEYNRAQPGDRRDT
;
A
#
# COMPACT_ATOMS: atom_id res chain seq x y z
N MET A 1 15.49 24.80 -24.05
CA MET A 1 16.00 23.45 -23.73
C MET A 1 14.90 22.41 -23.95
N PRO A 2 14.73 21.81 -25.15
CA PRO A 2 13.71 20.81 -25.40
C PRO A 2 14.34 19.40 -25.47
N SER A 3 14.71 18.83 -24.32
CA SER A 3 15.10 17.41 -24.23
C SER A 3 14.86 16.80 -22.85
N ALA A 4 14.15 17.49 -21.96
CA ALA A 4 13.80 16.94 -20.66
C ALA A 4 12.73 15.85 -20.82
N LYS A 5 13.12 14.59 -20.65
CA LYS A 5 12.20 13.46 -20.53
C LYS A 5 11.79 13.31 -19.06
N ALA A 6 10.52 13.50 -18.76
CA ALA A 6 9.96 13.17 -17.46
C ALA A 6 9.81 11.64 -17.36
N VAL A 7 10.75 10.98 -16.68
CA VAL A 7 10.65 9.55 -16.39
C VAL A 7 9.97 9.37 -15.04
N HIS A 8 8.69 8.99 -15.06
CA HIS A 8 7.99 8.57 -13.84
C HIS A 8 8.40 7.13 -13.51
N HIS A 9 9.40 6.97 -12.64
CA HIS A 9 9.91 5.66 -12.26
C HIS A 9 8.87 4.83 -11.49
N GLU A 10 8.06 5.45 -10.63
CA GLU A 10 6.92 4.81 -9.97
C GLU A 10 5.84 5.85 -9.66
N GLN A 11 4.57 5.48 -9.84
CA GLN A 11 3.44 6.32 -9.45
C GLN A 11 2.88 5.84 -8.11
N LEU A 12 2.18 6.72 -7.38
CA LEU A 12 1.53 6.36 -6.10
C LEU A 12 0.61 5.14 -6.22
N ALA A 13 -0.01 4.95 -7.39
CA ALA A 13 -0.94 3.88 -7.67
C ALA A 13 -0.40 2.78 -8.61
N THR A 14 0.75 2.94 -9.26
CA THR A 14 1.27 2.03 -10.31
C THR A 14 2.79 1.86 -10.18
N GLY A 15 3.29 0.64 -10.42
CA GLY A 15 4.72 0.31 -10.26
C GLY A 15 4.94 -0.94 -9.41
N ALA A 16 6.20 -1.34 -9.27
CA ALA A 16 6.59 -2.58 -8.58
C ALA A 16 6.26 -2.53 -7.08
N SER A 17 6.34 -1.34 -6.47
CA SER A 17 6.04 -1.16 -5.04
C SER A 17 4.55 -0.96 -4.72
N ALA A 18 3.65 -0.93 -5.71
CA ALA A 18 2.25 -0.57 -5.51
C ALA A 18 1.53 -1.48 -4.49
N GLU A 19 1.78 -2.79 -4.51
CA GLU A 19 1.18 -3.72 -3.55
C GLU A 19 1.69 -3.49 -2.12
N ARG A 20 2.99 -3.27 -1.98
CA ARG A 20 3.63 -2.97 -0.68
C ARG A 20 3.09 -1.66 -0.09
N ARG A 21 2.78 -0.66 -0.93
CA ARG A 21 2.12 0.59 -0.50
C ARG A 21 0.70 0.36 0.00
N ILE A 22 -0.07 -0.53 -0.63
CA ILE A 22 -1.43 -0.88 -0.16
C ILE A 22 -1.38 -1.46 1.26
N VAL A 23 -0.44 -2.39 1.49
CA VAL A 23 -0.22 -2.99 2.82
C VAL A 23 0.19 -1.94 3.84
N GLU A 24 1.17 -1.10 3.52
CA GLU A 24 1.67 -0.07 4.44
C GLU A 24 0.58 0.96 4.80
N LEU A 25 -0.21 1.38 3.81
CA LEU A 25 -1.34 2.28 4.03
C LEU A 25 -2.38 1.68 4.98
N ALA A 26 -2.75 0.41 4.76
CA ALA A 26 -3.72 -0.27 5.62
C ALA A 26 -3.20 -0.42 7.06
N ARG A 27 -1.92 -0.80 7.20
CA ARG A 27 -1.23 -0.93 8.49
C ARG A 27 -1.17 0.40 9.24
N ASN A 28 -0.71 1.46 8.58
CA ASN A 28 -0.56 2.78 9.19
C ASN A 28 -1.90 3.37 9.61
N ARG A 29 -2.95 3.18 8.81
CA ARG A 29 -4.29 3.62 9.19
C ARG A 29 -4.82 2.89 10.40
N ASP A 30 -4.60 1.58 10.48
CA ASP A 30 -5.02 0.76 11.61
C ASP A 30 -4.24 1.09 12.90
N LEU A 31 -2.94 1.38 12.80
CA LEU A 31 -2.12 1.91 13.89
C LEU A 31 -2.59 3.30 14.35
N TYR A 32 -2.86 4.20 13.40
CA TYR A 32 -3.38 5.54 13.68
C TYR A 32 -4.71 5.48 14.44
N MET A 33 -5.65 4.67 13.96
CA MET A 33 -6.96 4.52 14.61
C MET A 33 -6.85 3.94 16.01
N ARG A 34 -5.96 2.98 16.25
CA ARG A 34 -5.73 2.46 17.61
C ARG A 34 -5.04 3.46 18.54
N LYS A 35 -4.17 4.31 18.00
CA LYS A 35 -3.42 5.30 18.78
C LYS A 35 -4.28 6.51 19.17
N HIS A 36 -5.11 6.98 18.26
CA HIS A 36 -5.87 8.24 18.44
C HIS A 36 -7.36 8.02 18.69
N HIS A 37 -7.85 6.80 18.51
CA HIS A 37 -9.23 6.41 18.79
C HIS A 37 -9.27 5.07 19.54
N SER A 38 -10.41 4.38 19.50
CA SER A 38 -10.61 3.10 20.19
C SER A 38 -10.36 1.89 19.28
N PRO A 39 -10.12 0.69 19.86
CA PRO A 39 -10.07 -0.56 19.10
C PRO A 39 -11.37 -0.85 18.33
N ALA A 40 -12.52 -0.40 18.83
CA ALA A 40 -13.80 -0.54 18.14
C ALA A 40 -13.85 0.35 16.89
N ALA A 41 -13.41 1.61 16.99
CA ALA A 41 -13.31 2.53 15.87
C ALA A 41 -12.35 1.98 14.79
N ALA A 42 -11.22 1.41 15.19
CA ALA A 42 -10.29 0.76 14.26
C ALA A 42 -10.96 -0.41 13.50
N ARG A 43 -11.74 -1.26 14.18
CA ARG A 43 -12.49 -2.35 13.54
C ARG A 43 -13.54 -1.83 12.56
N ALA A 44 -14.30 -0.81 12.93
CA ALA A 44 -15.30 -0.20 12.05
C ALA A 44 -14.64 0.35 10.77
N VAL A 45 -13.53 1.09 10.92
CA VAL A 45 -12.78 1.65 9.78
C VAL A 45 -12.21 0.55 8.89
N ARG A 46 -11.69 -0.55 9.44
CA ARG A 46 -11.25 -1.72 8.66
C ARG A 46 -12.38 -2.27 7.81
N TRP A 47 -13.54 -2.52 8.43
CA TRP A 47 -14.71 -3.10 7.76
C TRP A 47 -15.28 -2.18 6.68
N LEU A 48 -15.54 -0.91 7.01
CA LEU A 48 -16.08 0.07 6.06
C LEU A 48 -15.15 0.29 4.87
N THR A 49 -13.84 0.31 5.11
CA THR A 49 -12.88 0.46 4.02
C THR A 49 -12.84 -0.79 3.14
N ALA A 50 -12.79 -1.98 3.75
CA ALA A 50 -12.85 -3.23 3.02
C ALA A 50 -14.10 -3.33 2.14
N TRP A 51 -15.27 -3.00 2.71
CA TRP A 51 -16.54 -2.94 2.00
C TRP A 51 -16.49 -1.98 0.81
N SER A 52 -16.03 -0.75 1.01
CA SER A 52 -15.95 0.25 -0.05
C SER A 52 -15.00 -0.14 -1.20
N TYR A 53 -13.96 -0.92 -0.91
CA TYR A 53 -13.05 -1.44 -1.92
C TYR A 53 -13.58 -2.70 -2.59
N ALA A 54 -14.33 -3.54 -1.88
CA ALA A 54 -15.03 -4.67 -2.47
C ALA A 54 -16.05 -4.19 -3.51
N LEU A 55 -16.85 -3.16 -3.19
CA LEU A 55 -17.76 -2.54 -4.16
C LEU A 55 -17.02 -1.98 -5.39
N ARG A 56 -15.87 -1.33 -5.18
CA ARG A 56 -15.02 -0.87 -6.30
C ARG A 56 -14.45 -2.01 -7.13
N ALA A 57 -14.11 -3.14 -6.50
CA ALA A 57 -13.64 -4.33 -7.21
C ALA A 57 -14.73 -4.91 -8.10
N VAL A 58 -15.96 -5.00 -7.59
CA VAL A 58 -17.13 -5.44 -8.35
C VAL A 58 -17.44 -4.47 -9.49
N ALA A 59 -17.49 -3.16 -9.22
CA ALA A 59 -17.72 -2.15 -10.26
C ALA A 59 -16.64 -2.15 -11.36
N ALA A 60 -15.39 -2.45 -11.00
CA ALA A 60 -14.29 -2.54 -11.95
C ALA A 60 -14.42 -3.71 -12.94
N LEU A 61 -15.30 -4.69 -12.69
CA LEU A 61 -15.61 -5.75 -13.65
C LEU A 61 -16.39 -5.22 -14.86
N ALA A 62 -17.14 -4.12 -14.68
CA ALA A 62 -17.96 -3.51 -15.73
C ALA A 62 -17.33 -2.25 -16.35
N LEU A 63 -16.21 -1.75 -15.79
CA LEU A 63 -15.58 -0.50 -16.20
C LEU A 63 -14.24 -0.75 -16.93
N PRO A 64 -14.09 -0.29 -18.19
CA PRO A 64 -12.86 -0.50 -18.94
C PRO A 64 -11.66 0.22 -18.32
N GLY A 65 -10.47 -0.36 -18.45
CA GLY A 65 -9.22 0.21 -17.96
C GLY A 65 -9.05 0.20 -16.43
N ARG A 66 -9.92 -0.50 -15.68
CA ARG A 66 -9.81 -0.69 -14.24
C ARG A 66 -9.33 -2.10 -13.92
N SER A 67 -8.59 -2.26 -12.81
CA SER A 67 -8.11 -3.57 -12.34
C SER A 67 -8.89 -4.00 -11.09
N PRO A 68 -9.88 -4.92 -11.21
CA PRO A 68 -10.61 -5.47 -10.06
C PRO A 68 -9.68 -6.02 -8.99
N ARG A 69 -8.63 -6.73 -9.42
CA ARG A 69 -7.61 -7.35 -8.54
C ARG A 69 -6.92 -6.32 -7.65
N ARG A 70 -6.71 -5.09 -8.11
CA ARG A 70 -6.10 -4.04 -7.31
C ARG A 70 -7.02 -3.59 -6.18
N TYR A 71 -8.30 -3.32 -6.48
CA TYR A 71 -9.27 -2.95 -5.46
C TYR A 71 -9.48 -4.08 -4.45
N TRP A 72 -9.49 -5.33 -4.92
CA TRP A 72 -9.58 -6.49 -4.04
C TRP A 72 -8.40 -6.56 -3.04
N ARG A 73 -7.18 -6.25 -3.47
CA ARG A 73 -6.02 -6.18 -2.56
C ARG A 73 -6.17 -5.12 -1.48
N HIS A 74 -6.76 -3.96 -1.79
CA HIS A 74 -7.07 -2.97 -0.76
C HIS A 74 -8.09 -3.52 0.26
N ALA A 75 -9.09 -4.27 -0.20
CA ALA A 75 -10.07 -4.88 0.69
C ALA A 75 -9.41 -5.89 1.65
N LEU A 76 -8.58 -6.80 1.12
CA LEU A 76 -7.85 -7.77 1.93
C LEU A 76 -6.87 -7.12 2.91
N ALA A 77 -6.12 -6.12 2.47
CA ALA A 77 -5.18 -5.39 3.33
C ALA A 77 -5.91 -4.65 4.47
N ALA A 78 -7.09 -4.06 4.20
CA ALA A 78 -7.91 -3.44 5.23
C ALA A 78 -8.46 -4.45 6.25
N LEU A 79 -8.85 -5.65 5.81
CA LEU A 79 -9.31 -6.71 6.72
C LEU A 79 -8.18 -7.32 7.53
N MET A 80 -6.96 -7.38 6.99
CA MET A 80 -5.81 -8.02 7.62
C MET A 80 -4.58 -7.09 7.67
N PRO A 81 -4.65 -5.95 8.38
CA PRO A 81 -3.62 -4.89 8.36
C PRO A 81 -2.27 -5.31 8.95
N ALA A 82 -2.23 -6.39 9.73
CA ALA A 82 -1.00 -6.96 10.27
C ALA A 82 -0.32 -7.96 9.32
N ARG A 83 -0.94 -8.32 8.19
CA ARG A 83 -0.41 -9.31 7.23
C ARG A 83 0.17 -8.64 5.99
N GLY A 84 1.15 -9.30 5.39
CA GLY A 84 1.79 -8.88 4.14
C GLY A 84 3.06 -8.05 4.35
N GLN A 85 3.86 -7.96 3.28
CA GLN A 85 5.07 -7.14 3.24
C GLN A 85 4.72 -5.73 2.75
N GLY A 86 4.98 -4.74 3.58
CA GLY A 86 4.83 -3.33 3.29
C GLY A 86 6.14 -2.70 2.80
N LEU A 87 6.16 -1.38 2.78
CA LEU A 87 7.36 -0.61 2.41
C LEU A 87 8.45 -0.75 3.46
N ARG A 88 8.09 -0.89 4.74
CA ARG A 88 9.07 -1.07 5.82
C ARG A 88 9.90 -2.34 5.60
N GLU A 89 9.24 -3.44 5.26
CA GLU A 89 9.91 -4.71 4.99
C GLU A 89 10.83 -4.60 3.76
N ALA A 90 10.38 -3.90 2.70
CA ALA A 90 11.18 -3.62 1.52
C ALA A 90 12.44 -2.80 1.82
N ALA A 91 12.31 -1.75 2.63
CA ALA A 91 13.43 -0.91 3.03
C ALA A 91 14.45 -1.71 3.85
N ASN A 92 13.99 -2.58 4.74
CA ASN A 92 14.87 -3.45 5.53
C ASN A 92 15.60 -4.50 4.66
N GLU A 93 14.96 -5.04 3.63
CA GLU A 93 15.61 -5.90 2.64
C GLU A 93 16.69 -5.14 1.87
N TYR A 94 16.35 -3.96 1.35
CA TYR A 94 17.28 -3.12 0.61
C TYR A 94 18.50 -2.70 1.46
N ASN A 95 18.27 -2.24 2.70
CA ASN A 95 19.35 -1.81 3.60
C ASN A 95 20.28 -2.97 3.99
N ARG A 96 19.76 -4.20 4.13
CA ARG A 96 20.59 -5.39 4.37
C ARG A 96 21.37 -5.84 3.14
N ALA A 97 20.82 -5.61 1.95
CA ALA A 97 21.47 -5.97 0.69
C ALA A 97 22.57 -4.98 0.28
N GLN A 98 22.58 -3.76 0.83
CA GLN A 98 23.68 -2.83 0.65
C GLN A 98 24.82 -3.20 1.60
N PRO A 99 26.03 -3.56 1.11
CA PRO A 99 27.18 -3.66 1.98
C PRO A 99 27.39 -2.29 2.62
N GLY A 100 27.54 -2.27 3.95
CA GLY A 100 27.80 -1.06 4.70
C GLY A 100 28.88 -0.26 4.01
N ASP A 101 28.57 1.00 3.74
CA ASP A 101 29.46 2.01 3.20
C ASP A 101 30.74 2.05 4.05
N ARG A 102 31.73 1.25 3.66
CA ARG A 102 33.11 1.30 4.13
C ARG A 102 33.72 2.59 3.60
N ARG A 103 33.34 3.71 4.20
CA ARG A 103 34.11 4.95 4.14
C ARG A 103 35.00 5.01 5.39
N ASP A 104 35.97 4.11 5.40
CA ASP A 104 37.19 4.25 6.20
C ASP A 104 38.26 4.86 5.27
N THR A 105 38.37 6.19 5.28
CA THR A 105 39.58 6.93 4.88
C THR A 105 39.71 8.15 5.77
#